data_AF-A0A2K8NV20-F1
#
_entry.id   AF-A0A2K8NV20-F1
#
_cell.length_a   1.000
_cell.length_b   1.000
_cell.length_c   1.000
_cell.angle_alpha   90.00
_cell.angle_beta   90.00
_cell.angle_gamma   90.00
#
_symmetry.space_group_name_H-M   'P 1'
#
loop_
_entity.id
_entity.type
_entity.pdbx_description
1 polymer ?
#
loop_
_entity_poly.entity_id
_entity_poly.type
_entity_poly.pdbx_seq_one_letter_code
_entity_poly.pdbx_strand_id
1 'polypeptide(L)'
;MKINTWTFYDAKELVDVQNNPLLSGDIVFLVLRPDINQPNRLLGFGLPKDKSATVIVDLQNKELTHDDIYAIFKGNLGITESKNIAPIEINGTKLSTPIRLENIQKIIEVYNVFFKTDSVEFNTDDYSTEEGLSRPDIFTELDFNKIALPNILQSLQAGMTEYNKQMQFLQTTQMPDEERKNKIVVLSVLQSNLILFFDNAIRKINDVVVEQQEEINKLRNQKN
;
A
#
# COMPACT_ATOMS: atom_id res chain seq x y z
N MET A 1 -9.24 20.09 -2.73
CA MET A 1 -8.15 20.24 -3.73
C MET A 1 -8.08 19.00 -4.62
N LYS A 2 -7.87 19.12 -5.94
CA LYS A 2 -7.68 17.96 -6.81
C LYS A 2 -6.23 17.47 -6.81
N ILE A 3 -6.04 16.18 -6.55
CA ILE A 3 -4.74 15.52 -6.56
C ILE A 3 -4.82 14.14 -7.22
N ASN A 4 -3.66 13.67 -7.64
CA ASN A 4 -3.44 12.37 -8.25
C ASN A 4 -2.69 11.44 -7.31
N THR A 5 -3.04 10.16 -7.30
CA THR A 5 -2.21 9.10 -6.72
C THR A 5 -0.90 8.93 -7.51
N TRP A 6 0.09 8.29 -6.89
CA TRP A 6 1.44 8.07 -7.43
C TRP A 6 2.18 9.35 -7.81
N THR A 7 1.76 10.50 -7.28
CA THR A 7 2.31 11.82 -7.58
C THR A 7 2.88 12.46 -6.32
N PHE A 8 4.00 13.17 -6.47
CA PHE A 8 4.64 13.90 -5.38
C PHE A 8 4.02 15.28 -5.16
N TYR A 9 3.97 15.67 -3.89
CA TYR A 9 3.52 16.97 -3.39
C TYR A 9 4.41 17.45 -2.24
N ASP A 10 4.43 18.74 -1.98
CA ASP A 10 5.02 19.28 -0.76
C ASP A 10 4.09 18.99 0.43
N ALA A 11 4.67 18.61 1.57
CA ALA A 11 3.97 18.41 2.84
C ALA A 11 4.84 18.85 4.03
N LYS A 12 4.26 18.88 5.24
CA LYS A 12 4.93 19.39 6.45
C LYS A 12 5.27 18.34 7.50
N GLU A 13 4.64 17.18 7.41
CA GLU A 13 4.80 16.12 8.39
C GLU A 13 4.39 14.77 7.81
N LEU A 14 5.04 13.73 8.32
CA LEU A 14 4.67 12.35 8.12
C LEU A 14 4.58 11.72 9.50
N VAL A 15 3.44 11.09 9.80
CA VAL A 15 3.24 10.33 11.04
C VAL A 15 2.95 8.87 10.71
N ASP A 16 3.21 7.98 11.65
CA ASP A 16 2.76 6.59 11.52
C ASP A 16 1.25 6.46 11.83
N VAL A 17 0.74 5.23 11.74
CA VAL A 17 -0.67 4.91 12.04
C VAL A 17 -1.10 5.18 13.50
N GLN A 18 -0.13 5.37 14.40
CA GLN A 18 -0.34 5.71 15.81
C GLN A 18 -0.17 7.21 16.08
N ASN A 19 0.02 8.03 15.03
CA ASN A 19 0.37 9.45 15.08
C ASN A 19 1.76 9.75 15.69
N ASN A 20 2.68 8.78 15.74
CA ASN A 20 4.06 9.08 16.10
C ASN A 20 4.75 9.77 14.91
N PRO A 21 5.51 10.86 15.14
CA PRO A 21 6.25 11.52 14.07
C PRO A 21 7.28 10.59 13.42
N LEU A 22 7.22 10.46 12.09
CA LEU A 22 8.23 9.80 11.27
C LEU A 22 9.18 10.82 10.62
N LEU A 23 8.61 11.87 10.04
CA LEU A 23 9.34 13.00 9.47
C LEU A 23 8.61 14.31 9.81
N SER A 24 9.37 15.39 9.98
CA SER A 24 8.82 16.71 10.30
C SER A 24 9.61 17.80 9.59
N GLY A 25 8.93 18.88 9.21
CA GLY A 25 9.52 19.97 8.43
C GLY A 25 9.14 19.89 6.96
N ASP A 26 9.92 20.52 6.08
CA ASP A 26 9.64 20.48 4.65
C ASP A 26 9.95 19.08 4.09
N ILE A 27 8.91 18.35 3.72
CA ILE A 27 9.00 17.02 3.12
C ILE A 27 8.31 17.01 1.76
N VAL A 28 8.65 16.03 0.95
CA VAL A 28 7.86 15.65 -0.21
C VAL A 28 7.09 14.38 0.09
N PHE A 29 5.88 14.27 -0.43
CA PHE A 29 4.96 13.19 -0.13
C PHE A 29 4.40 12.58 -1.41
N LEU A 30 4.66 11.30 -1.62
CA LEU A 30 4.07 10.49 -2.67
C LEU A 30 2.70 10.00 -2.21
N VAL A 31 1.63 10.56 -2.79
CA VAL A 31 0.26 10.20 -2.43
C VAL A 31 -0.09 8.82 -2.99
N LEU A 32 -0.57 7.90 -2.15
CA LEU A 32 -1.05 6.58 -2.59
C LEU A 32 -2.57 6.53 -2.64
N ARG A 33 -3.24 7.03 -1.59
CA ARG A 33 -4.69 7.12 -1.49
C ARG A 33 -5.13 7.98 -0.28
N PRO A 34 -6.42 8.34 -0.16
CA PRO A 34 -7.00 8.77 1.10
C PRO A 34 -6.85 7.74 2.23
N ASP A 35 -6.71 8.19 3.46
CA ASP A 35 -6.85 7.31 4.64
C ASP A 35 -8.32 6.87 4.75
N ILE A 36 -8.54 5.57 4.89
CA ILE A 36 -9.87 4.97 5.02
C ILE A 36 -10.41 5.04 6.45
N ASN A 37 -9.54 5.30 7.42
CA ASN A 37 -9.89 5.24 8.84
C ASN A 37 -10.22 6.62 9.40
N GLN A 38 -9.64 7.69 8.84
CA GLN A 38 -9.77 9.03 9.39
C GLN A 38 -9.91 10.07 8.28
N PRO A 39 -10.86 11.02 8.41
CA PRO A 39 -11.06 12.03 7.40
C PRO A 39 -9.89 13.00 7.30
N ASN A 40 -9.77 13.71 6.17
CA ASN A 40 -8.75 14.74 5.93
C ASN A 40 -7.31 14.24 5.96
N ARG A 41 -7.10 12.94 5.77
CA ARG A 41 -5.78 12.31 5.81
C ARG A 41 -5.49 11.55 4.53
N LEU A 42 -4.21 11.51 4.18
CA LEU A 42 -3.69 10.81 3.01
C LEU A 42 -2.62 9.82 3.46
N LEU A 43 -2.65 8.63 2.88
CA LEU A 43 -1.63 7.60 3.02
C LEU A 43 -0.60 7.73 1.90
N GLY A 44 0.67 7.62 2.25
CA GLY A 44 1.73 7.77 1.27
C GLY A 44 3.14 7.62 1.81
N PHE A 45 4.11 7.90 0.95
CA PHE A 45 5.52 7.87 1.34
C PHE A 45 6.09 9.27 1.48
N GLY A 46 6.72 9.59 2.61
CA GLY A 46 7.38 10.87 2.83
C GLY A 46 8.89 10.81 2.60
N LEU A 47 9.49 11.83 2.00
CA LEU A 47 10.95 11.97 1.87
C LEU A 47 11.39 13.37 2.32
N PRO A 48 12.56 13.53 2.95
CA PRO A 48 13.14 14.84 3.20
C PRO A 48 13.32 15.66 1.91
N LYS A 49 12.91 16.94 1.92
CA LYS A 49 12.89 17.80 0.71
C LYS A 49 14.29 18.12 0.17
N ASP A 50 15.31 18.16 1.02
CA ASP A 50 16.69 18.51 0.68
C ASP A 50 17.37 17.52 -0.28
N LYS A 51 16.86 16.27 -0.38
CA LYS A 51 17.44 15.21 -1.21
C LYS A 51 16.45 14.58 -2.20
N SER A 52 15.24 15.12 -2.27
CA SER A 52 14.17 14.46 -3.01
C SER A 52 14.13 14.78 -4.50
N ALA A 53 14.72 15.90 -4.95
CA ALA A 53 14.63 16.33 -6.34
C ALA A 53 15.11 15.26 -7.34
N THR A 54 16.32 14.72 -7.12
CA THR A 54 16.87 13.65 -7.97
C THR A 54 16.05 12.38 -7.87
N VAL A 55 15.59 12.02 -6.67
CA VAL A 55 14.79 10.82 -6.43
C VAL A 55 13.46 10.87 -7.20
N ILE A 56 12.77 12.02 -7.15
CA ILE A 56 11.51 12.24 -7.88
C ILE A 56 11.74 12.13 -9.38
N VAL A 57 12.77 12.81 -9.89
CA VAL A 57 13.11 12.78 -11.32
C VAL A 57 13.48 11.37 -11.78
N ASP A 58 14.25 10.61 -10.99
CA ASP A 58 14.60 9.24 -11.31
C ASP A 58 13.36 8.34 -11.31
N LEU A 59 12.48 8.44 -10.32
CA LEU A 59 11.21 7.69 -10.27
C LEU A 59 10.26 8.02 -11.44
N GLN A 60 10.34 9.24 -11.99
CA GLN A 60 9.51 9.70 -13.11
C GLN A 60 10.12 9.37 -14.48
N ASN A 61 11.43 9.16 -14.58
CA ASN A 61 12.10 9.05 -15.88
C ASN A 61 12.86 7.73 -16.10
N LYS A 62 13.23 7.02 -15.03
CA LYS A 62 14.02 5.78 -15.11
C LYS A 62 13.26 4.63 -14.47
N GLU A 63 13.47 3.44 -15.02
CA GLU A 63 13.09 2.21 -14.33
C GLU A 63 14.15 1.91 -13.25
N LEU A 64 13.71 1.78 -12.00
CA LEU A 64 14.57 1.46 -10.85
C LEU A 64 14.52 -0.03 -10.51
N THR A 65 15.50 -0.52 -9.76
CA THR A 65 15.49 -1.87 -9.23
C THR A 65 14.67 -1.97 -7.93
N HIS A 66 14.30 -3.19 -7.50
CA HIS A 66 13.62 -3.40 -6.21
C HIS A 66 14.44 -2.89 -5.03
N ASP A 67 15.76 -3.05 -5.08
CA ASP A 67 16.67 -2.58 -4.02
C ASP A 67 16.71 -1.05 -3.95
N ASP A 68 16.71 -0.36 -5.10
CA ASP A 68 16.62 1.10 -5.15
C ASP A 68 15.30 1.60 -4.55
N ILE A 69 14.17 0.97 -4.94
CA ILE A 69 12.84 1.30 -4.41
C ILE A 69 12.77 1.09 -2.90
N TYR A 70 13.32 -0.02 -2.40
CA TYR A 70 13.42 -0.26 -0.97
C TYR A 70 14.27 0.81 -0.29
N ALA A 71 15.45 1.12 -0.81
CA ALA A 71 16.36 2.10 -0.24
C ALA A 71 15.75 3.52 -0.16
N ILE A 72 14.97 3.91 -1.17
CA ILE A 72 14.29 5.22 -1.20
C ILE A 72 13.21 5.31 -0.11
N PHE A 73 12.36 4.29 0.01
CA PHE A 73 11.13 4.38 0.79
C PHE A 73 11.17 3.67 2.16
N LYS A 74 12.30 3.05 2.52
CA LYS A 74 12.43 2.25 3.76
C LYS A 74 12.07 3.10 4.99
N GLY A 75 11.05 2.66 5.72
CA GLY A 75 10.61 3.32 6.96
C GLY A 75 9.84 4.62 6.76
N ASN A 76 9.48 4.95 5.51
CA ASN A 76 8.90 6.24 5.14
C ASN A 76 7.42 6.15 4.72
N LEU A 77 6.75 5.02 4.95
CA LEU A 77 5.31 4.87 4.75
C LEU A 77 4.56 5.45 5.94
N GLY A 78 3.66 6.40 5.70
CA GLY A 78 2.91 7.04 6.76
C GLY A 78 1.75 7.90 6.26
N ILE A 79 1.26 8.75 7.14
CA ILE A 79 0.07 9.56 6.97
C ILE A 79 0.44 11.03 7.03
N THR A 80 -0.24 11.85 6.24
CA THR A 80 -0.20 13.30 6.33
C THR A 80 -1.61 13.89 6.22
N GLU A 81 -1.80 15.09 6.76
CA GLU A 81 -3.06 15.82 6.67
C GLU A 81 -3.22 16.46 5.29
N SER A 82 -4.37 16.28 4.64
CA SER A 82 -4.65 16.78 3.28
C SER A 82 -4.46 18.29 3.14
N LYS A 83 -4.73 19.06 4.22
CA LYS A 83 -4.54 20.52 4.26
C LYS A 83 -3.08 20.96 4.18
N ASN A 84 -2.15 20.06 4.50
CA ASN A 84 -0.72 20.35 4.49
C ASN A 84 -0.08 20.07 3.13
N ILE A 85 -0.86 19.55 2.16
CA ILE A 85 -0.38 19.19 0.83
C ILE A 85 -0.46 20.38 -0.13
N ALA A 86 0.62 20.60 -0.88
CA ALA A 86 0.66 21.59 -1.97
C ALA A 86 1.37 21.02 -3.21
N PRO A 87 1.06 21.50 -4.43
CA PRO A 87 1.81 21.10 -5.63
C PRO A 87 3.30 21.36 -5.43
N ILE A 88 4.12 20.39 -5.82
CA ILE A 88 5.57 20.49 -5.66
C ILE A 88 6.19 21.22 -6.84
N GLU A 89 7.02 22.21 -6.52
CA GLU A 89 7.88 22.90 -7.47
C GLU A 89 9.32 22.88 -6.95
N ILE A 90 10.25 22.38 -7.76
CA ILE A 90 11.68 22.38 -7.46
C ILE A 90 12.39 23.15 -8.57
N ASN A 91 13.13 24.20 -8.20
CA ASN A 91 13.89 25.05 -9.13
C ASN A 91 13.04 25.59 -10.30
N GLY A 92 11.76 25.89 -10.07
CA GLY A 92 10.83 26.39 -11.09
C GLY A 92 10.22 25.32 -12.00
N THR A 93 10.54 24.04 -11.80
CA THR A 93 9.93 22.91 -12.51
C THR A 93 8.86 22.27 -11.63
N LYS A 94 7.64 22.17 -12.16
CA LYS A 94 6.55 21.43 -11.52
C LYS A 94 6.79 19.94 -11.64
N LEU A 95 6.92 19.25 -10.50
CA LEU A 95 7.17 17.80 -10.44
C LEU A 95 5.95 17.00 -10.01
N SER A 96 4.75 17.62 -9.96
CA SER A 96 3.48 16.93 -9.68
C SER A 96 2.98 16.12 -10.88
N THR A 97 3.80 15.20 -11.38
CA THR A 97 3.42 14.17 -12.35
C THR A 97 3.54 12.79 -11.70
N PRO A 98 2.72 11.81 -12.12
CA PRO A 98 2.84 10.45 -11.62
C PRO A 98 4.22 9.85 -11.90
N ILE A 99 4.72 9.02 -10.98
CA ILE A 99 5.91 8.20 -11.22
C ILE A 99 5.63 7.12 -12.27
N ARG A 100 6.69 6.52 -12.82
CA ARG A 100 6.56 5.51 -13.88
C ARG A 100 5.84 4.25 -13.39
N LEU A 101 5.04 3.64 -14.27
CA LEU A 101 4.30 2.41 -14.01
C LEU A 101 5.20 1.27 -13.52
N GLU A 102 6.38 1.11 -14.11
CA GLU A 102 7.32 0.05 -13.73
C GLU A 102 7.84 0.23 -12.30
N ASN A 103 7.95 1.48 -11.83
CA ASN A 103 8.34 1.77 -10.44
C ASN A 103 7.16 1.59 -9.49
N ILE A 104 5.93 1.91 -9.90
CA ILE A 104 4.70 1.65 -9.14
C ILE A 104 4.56 0.16 -8.85
N GLN A 105 4.73 -0.68 -9.86
CA GLN A 105 4.67 -2.15 -9.73
C GLN A 105 5.71 -2.66 -8.74
N LYS A 106 6.95 -2.17 -8.80
CA LYS A 106 7.99 -2.53 -7.83
C LYS A 106 7.69 -2.04 -6.42
N ILE A 107 7.11 -0.85 -6.24
CA ILE A 107 6.67 -0.39 -4.91
C ILE A 107 5.60 -1.33 -4.36
N ILE A 108 4.62 -1.70 -5.18
CA ILE A 108 3.58 -2.68 -4.83
C ILE A 108 4.19 -4.00 -4.39
N GLU A 109 5.20 -4.49 -5.11
CA GLU A 109 5.88 -5.75 -4.80
C GLU A 109 6.74 -5.66 -3.54
N VAL A 110 7.56 -4.62 -3.38
CA VAL A 110 8.48 -4.43 -2.24
C VAL A 110 7.72 -4.20 -0.94
N TYR A 111 6.66 -3.40 -0.98
CA TYR A 111 5.87 -3.04 0.22
C TYR A 111 4.63 -3.89 0.40
N ASN A 112 4.35 -4.80 -0.54
CA ASN A 112 3.21 -5.70 -0.53
C ASN A 112 1.88 -4.95 -0.33
N VAL A 113 1.70 -3.88 -1.10
CA VAL A 113 0.52 -3.01 -1.04
C VAL A 113 -0.37 -3.21 -2.26
N PHE A 114 -1.69 -3.22 -2.08
CA PHE A 114 -2.66 -3.58 -3.13
C PHE A 114 -3.32 -2.36 -3.78
N PHE A 115 -2.52 -1.37 -4.18
CA PHE A 115 -3.04 -0.16 -4.81
C PHE A 115 -3.16 -0.33 -6.32
N LYS A 116 -4.16 0.34 -6.90
CA LYS A 116 -4.34 0.43 -8.35
C LYS A 116 -3.10 1.05 -8.98
N THR A 117 -2.58 0.43 -10.03
CA THR A 117 -1.33 0.90 -10.68
C THR A 117 -1.54 2.19 -11.47
N ASP A 118 -2.73 2.37 -12.04
CA ASP A 118 -3.08 3.60 -12.75
C ASP A 118 -3.27 4.77 -11.77
N SER A 119 -2.76 5.93 -12.14
CA SER A 119 -2.98 7.16 -11.37
C SER A 119 -4.47 7.54 -11.39
N VAL A 120 -5.02 7.81 -10.20
CA VAL A 120 -6.41 8.22 -10.00
C VAL A 120 -6.44 9.67 -9.55
N GLU A 121 -7.15 10.53 -10.30
CA GLU A 121 -7.48 11.89 -9.86
C GLU A 121 -8.67 11.86 -8.91
N PHE A 122 -8.55 12.56 -7.78
CA PHE A 122 -9.64 12.72 -6.83
C PHE A 122 -9.60 14.10 -6.15
N ASN A 123 -10.74 14.54 -5.60
CA ASN A 123 -10.79 15.73 -4.77
C ASN A 123 -10.58 15.33 -3.30
N THR A 124 -9.62 15.95 -2.61
CA THR A 124 -9.39 15.72 -1.16
C THR A 124 -10.64 15.94 -0.33
N ASP A 125 -11.53 16.84 -0.77
CA ASP A 125 -12.73 17.22 -0.02
C ASP A 125 -13.78 16.09 -0.04
N ASP A 126 -13.74 15.20 -1.03
CA ASP A 126 -14.60 14.01 -1.08
C ASP A 126 -14.33 13.01 0.05
N TYR A 127 -13.18 13.12 0.71
CA TYR A 127 -12.72 12.24 1.80
C TYR A 127 -12.45 13.01 3.11
N SER A 128 -13.08 14.19 3.23
CA SER A 128 -12.94 15.08 4.40
C SER A 128 -13.94 14.79 5.53
N THR A 129 -14.90 13.87 5.30
CA THR A 129 -15.94 13.47 6.26
C THR A 129 -16.07 11.95 6.35
N GLU A 130 -16.68 11.43 7.43
CA GLU A 130 -16.94 9.99 7.61
C GLU A 130 -17.82 9.41 6.49
N GLU A 131 -18.82 10.18 6.04
CA GLU A 131 -19.68 9.83 4.90
C GLU A 131 -18.85 9.72 3.61
N GLY A 132 -17.87 10.62 3.43
CA GLY A 132 -16.92 10.59 2.31
C GLY A 132 -16.05 9.32 2.31
N LEU A 133 -15.62 8.86 3.49
CA LEU A 133 -14.86 7.62 3.64
C LEU A 133 -15.68 6.35 3.36
N SER A 134 -17.00 6.45 3.43
CA SER A 134 -17.92 5.33 3.17
C SER A 134 -18.12 5.05 1.67
N ARG A 135 -17.50 5.86 0.80
CA ARG A 135 -17.53 5.65 -0.66
C ARG A 135 -16.80 4.35 -1.03
N PRO A 136 -17.21 3.68 -2.14
CA PRO A 136 -16.48 2.53 -2.65
C PRO A 136 -15.00 2.84 -2.86
N ASP A 137 -14.13 1.94 -2.41
CA ASP A 137 -12.68 2.10 -2.58
C ASP A 137 -12.30 1.85 -4.06
N ILE A 138 -11.93 2.93 -4.75
CA ILE A 138 -11.48 2.92 -6.14
C ILE A 138 -9.94 2.94 -6.27
N PHE A 139 -9.22 3.01 -5.14
CA PHE A 139 -7.77 3.15 -5.09
C PHE A 139 -7.05 1.82 -4.88
N THR A 140 -7.77 0.83 -4.37
CA THR A 140 -7.25 -0.53 -4.13
C THR A 140 -7.62 -1.44 -5.30
N GLU A 141 -6.67 -2.22 -5.79
CA GLU A 141 -6.90 -3.25 -6.81
C GLU A 141 -6.29 -4.57 -6.34
N LEU A 142 -7.16 -5.52 -5.97
CA LEU A 142 -6.77 -6.88 -5.60
C LEU A 142 -6.80 -7.79 -6.83
N ASP A 143 -5.73 -7.76 -7.61
CA ASP A 143 -5.52 -8.72 -8.70
C ASP A 143 -4.54 -9.81 -8.26
N PHE A 144 -5.08 -10.90 -7.70
CA PHE A 144 -4.29 -12.02 -7.22
C PHE A 144 -3.42 -12.67 -8.29
N ASN A 145 -3.72 -12.53 -9.59
CA ASN A 145 -2.87 -13.08 -10.63
C ASN A 145 -1.54 -12.31 -10.73
N LYS A 146 -1.56 -11.00 -10.49
CA LYS A 146 -0.40 -10.12 -10.56
C LYS A 146 0.46 -10.14 -9.29
N ILE A 147 -0.08 -10.60 -8.16
CA ILE A 147 0.67 -10.64 -6.90
C ILE A 147 1.63 -11.84 -6.91
N ALA A 148 2.91 -11.61 -6.63
CA ALA A 148 3.88 -12.69 -6.47
C ALA A 148 3.51 -13.61 -5.29
N LEU A 149 3.67 -14.93 -5.44
CA LEU A 149 3.32 -15.89 -4.39
C LEU A 149 3.98 -15.59 -3.03
N PRO A 150 5.28 -15.20 -2.94
CA PRO A 150 5.90 -14.83 -1.68
C PRO A 150 5.17 -13.70 -0.95
N ASN A 151 4.64 -12.72 -1.69
CA ASN A 151 3.90 -11.59 -1.13
C ASN A 151 2.54 -12.02 -0.58
N ILE A 152 1.85 -12.93 -1.28
CA ILE A 152 0.60 -13.52 -0.77
C ILE A 152 0.87 -14.26 0.55
N LEU A 153 1.93 -15.06 0.60
CA LEU A 153 2.31 -15.82 1.80
C LEU A 153 2.69 -14.90 2.97
N GLN A 154 3.43 -13.81 2.71
CA GLN A 154 3.79 -12.83 3.73
C GLN A 154 2.56 -12.09 4.26
N SER A 155 1.64 -11.69 3.39
CA SER A 155 0.36 -11.06 3.78
C SER A 155 -0.50 -12.01 4.62
N LEU A 156 -0.54 -13.29 4.25
CA LEU A 156 -1.19 -14.33 5.04
C LEU A 156 -0.59 -14.45 6.43
N GLN A 157 0.75 -14.51 6.53
CA GLN A 157 1.43 -14.62 7.81
C GLN A 157 1.15 -13.40 8.71
N ALA A 158 1.24 -12.20 8.16
CA ALA A 158 0.96 -10.95 8.87
C ALA A 158 -0.50 -10.90 9.33
N GLY A 159 -1.45 -11.17 8.44
CA GLY A 159 -2.87 -11.17 8.75
C GLY A 159 -3.25 -12.24 9.78
N MET A 160 -2.67 -13.44 9.71
CA MET A 160 -2.87 -14.51 10.70
C MET A 160 -2.35 -14.10 12.08
N THR A 161 -1.21 -13.41 12.13
CA THR A 161 -0.64 -12.89 13.38
C THR A 161 -1.56 -11.86 14.02
N GLU A 162 -2.08 -10.91 13.23
CA GLU A 162 -3.01 -9.89 13.72
C GLU A 162 -4.35 -10.51 14.12
N TYR A 163 -4.89 -11.46 13.35
CA TYR A 163 -6.12 -12.19 13.70
C TYR A 163 -5.99 -12.88 15.07
N ASN A 164 -4.89 -13.59 15.30
CA ASN A 164 -4.63 -14.26 16.58
C ASN A 164 -4.53 -13.26 17.73
N LYS A 165 -3.86 -12.12 17.51
CA LYS A 165 -3.75 -11.05 18.51
C LYS A 165 -5.12 -10.46 18.86
N GLN A 166 -5.94 -10.15 17.86
CA GLN A 166 -7.30 -9.61 18.07
C GLN A 166 -8.22 -10.62 18.73
N MET A 167 -8.12 -11.91 18.37
CA MET A 167 -8.88 -12.98 19.02
C MET A 167 -8.50 -13.13 20.49
N GLN A 168 -7.20 -13.12 20.81
CA GLN A 168 -6.72 -13.17 22.18
C GLN A 168 -7.19 -11.95 22.98
N PHE A 169 -7.14 -10.75 22.38
CA PHE A 169 -7.65 -9.54 22.99
C PHE A 169 -9.16 -9.64 23.32
N LEU A 170 -9.97 -10.14 22.38
CA LEU A 170 -11.40 -10.37 22.58
C LEU A 170 -11.71 -11.36 23.71
N GLN A 171 -10.89 -12.41 23.85
CA GLN A 171 -11.05 -13.43 24.88
C GLN A 171 -10.65 -12.95 26.28
N THR A 172 -9.63 -12.09 26.35
CA THR A 172 -9.00 -11.69 27.62
C THR A 172 -9.52 -10.36 28.17
N THR A 173 -10.12 -9.52 27.33
CA THR A 173 -10.57 -8.18 27.73
C THR A 173 -12.07 -8.16 28.03
N GLN A 174 -12.43 -7.66 29.22
CA GLN A 174 -13.81 -7.32 29.53
C GLN A 174 -14.16 -5.98 28.87
N MET A 175 -15.23 -5.97 28.09
CA MET A 175 -15.73 -4.78 27.39
C MET A 175 -17.26 -4.86 27.26
N PRO A 176 -17.95 -3.72 27.07
CA PRO A 176 -19.39 -3.70 26.84
C PRO A 176 -19.80 -4.54 25.62
N ASP A 177 -20.99 -5.15 25.67
CA ASP A 177 -21.47 -6.08 24.63
C ASP A 177 -21.54 -5.45 23.23
N GLU A 178 -21.91 -4.18 23.12
CA GLU A 178 -21.97 -3.46 21.82
C GLU A 178 -20.56 -3.23 21.24
N GLU A 179 -19.59 -2.90 22.08
CA GLU A 179 -18.19 -2.75 21.64
C GLU A 179 -17.59 -4.10 21.20
N ARG A 180 -17.94 -5.17 21.95
CA ARG A 180 -17.56 -6.54 21.62
C ARG A 180 -18.13 -6.98 20.27
N LYS A 181 -19.41 -6.70 20.01
CA LYS A 181 -20.06 -7.01 18.72
C LYS A 181 -19.34 -6.33 17.56
N ASN A 182 -19.03 -5.04 17.68
CA ASN A 182 -18.31 -4.30 16.63
C ASN A 182 -16.94 -4.91 16.35
N LYS A 183 -16.19 -5.29 17.38
CA LYS A 183 -14.89 -5.97 17.20
C LYS A 183 -15.02 -7.36 16.59
N ILE A 184 -16.08 -8.12 16.90
CA ILE A 184 -16.36 -9.41 16.26
C ILE A 184 -16.60 -9.22 14.76
N VAL A 185 -17.38 -8.20 14.36
CA VAL A 185 -17.61 -7.90 12.94
C VAL A 185 -16.30 -7.59 12.21
N VAL A 186 -15.45 -6.73 12.79
CA VAL A 186 -14.11 -6.43 12.23
C VAL A 186 -13.26 -7.69 12.11
N LEU A 187 -13.30 -8.57 13.11
CA LEU A 187 -12.56 -9.84 13.09
C LEU A 187 -13.08 -10.80 12.01
N SER A 188 -14.40 -10.85 11.79
CA SER A 188 -15.00 -11.63 10.69
C SER A 188 -14.56 -11.12 9.32
N VAL A 189 -14.46 -9.80 9.12
CA VAL A 189 -13.92 -9.22 7.89
C VAL A 189 -12.47 -9.63 7.68
N LEU A 190 -11.63 -9.54 8.72
CA LEU A 190 -10.24 -10.00 8.66
C LEU A 190 -10.14 -11.48 8.30
N GLN A 191 -10.99 -12.33 8.90
CA GLN A 191 -11.07 -13.75 8.58
C GLN A 191 -11.44 -14.00 7.12
N SER A 192 -12.46 -13.32 6.60
CA SER A 192 -12.87 -13.45 5.19
C SER A 192 -11.74 -13.04 4.23
N ASN A 193 -11.03 -11.95 4.54
CA ASN A 193 -9.87 -11.53 3.75
C ASN A 193 -8.77 -12.59 3.79
N LEU A 194 -8.45 -13.15 4.96
CA LEU A 194 -7.47 -14.23 5.08
C LEU A 194 -7.84 -15.46 4.26
N ILE A 195 -9.11 -15.87 4.25
CA ILE A 195 -9.60 -16.98 3.43
C ILE A 195 -9.35 -16.71 1.94
N LEU A 196 -9.71 -15.51 1.45
CA LEU A 196 -9.46 -15.13 0.06
C LEU A 196 -7.97 -15.19 -0.29
N PHE A 197 -7.09 -14.70 0.58
CA PHE A 197 -5.65 -14.79 0.36
C PHE A 197 -5.15 -16.24 0.38
N PHE A 198 -5.71 -17.11 1.25
CA PHE A 198 -5.36 -18.53 1.32
C PHE A 198 -5.76 -19.27 0.04
N ASP A 199 -6.99 -19.07 -0.43
CA ASP A 199 -7.49 -19.70 -1.66
C ASP A 199 -6.64 -19.32 -2.88
N ASN A 200 -6.22 -18.06 -2.96
CA ASN A 200 -5.35 -17.59 -4.03
C ASN A 200 -3.91 -18.10 -3.90
N ALA A 201 -3.39 -18.23 -2.68
CA ALA A 201 -2.09 -18.87 -2.45
C ALA A 201 -2.10 -20.33 -2.94
N ILE A 202 -3.15 -21.09 -2.58
CA ILE A 202 -3.31 -22.48 -3.03
C ILE A 202 -3.37 -22.56 -4.55
N ARG A 203 -4.13 -21.67 -5.20
CA ARG A 203 -4.24 -21.64 -6.66
C ARG A 203 -2.88 -21.43 -7.32
N LYS A 204 -2.11 -20.42 -6.88
CA LYS A 204 -0.76 -20.17 -7.42
C LYS A 204 0.23 -21.28 -7.13
N ILE A 205 0.17 -21.92 -5.97
CA ILE A 205 1.00 -23.09 -5.68
C ILE A 205 0.69 -24.21 -6.66
N ASN A 206 -0.59 -24.46 -6.96
CA ASN A 206 -0.98 -25.46 -7.95
C ASN A 206 -0.44 -25.12 -9.33
N ASP A 207 -0.50 -23.85 -9.76
CA ASP A 207 0.05 -23.41 -11.05
C ASP A 207 1.57 -23.69 -11.13
N VAL A 208 2.32 -23.37 -10.07
CA VAL A 208 3.76 -23.66 -9.98
C VAL A 208 4.04 -25.17 -10.02
N VAL A 209 3.23 -25.98 -9.34
CA VAL A 209 3.38 -27.45 -9.37
C VAL A 209 3.16 -28.00 -10.77
N VAL A 210 2.17 -27.48 -11.50
CA VAL A 210 1.91 -27.87 -12.89
C VAL A 210 3.09 -27.50 -13.79
N GLU A 211 3.61 -26.27 -13.69
CA GLU A 211 4.77 -25.81 -14.46
C GLU A 211 6.02 -26.68 -14.19
N GLN A 212 6.30 -26.99 -12.93
CA GLN A 212 7.42 -27.88 -12.56
C GLN A 212 7.24 -29.28 -13.12
N GLN A 213 6.02 -29.82 -13.12
CA GLN A 213 5.73 -31.13 -13.67
C GLN A 213 5.95 -31.17 -15.20
N GLU A 214 5.57 -30.10 -15.91
CA GLU A 214 5.84 -29.95 -17.34
C GLU A 214 7.34 -29.88 -17.63
N GLU A 215 8.10 -29.13 -16.83
CA GLU A 215 9.55 -29.01 -16.99
C GLU A 215 10.27 -30.35 -16.74
N ILE A 216 9.87 -31.09 -15.69
CA ILE A 216 10.37 -32.44 -15.42
C ILE A 216 10.10 -33.37 -16.61
N ASN A 217 8.90 -33.30 -17.19
CA ASN A 217 8.55 -34.12 -18.36
C ASN A 217 9.40 -33.76 -19.58
N LYS A 218 9.64 -32.46 -19.84
CA LYS A 218 10.54 -32.00 -20.92
C LYS A 218 11.97 -32.51 -20.71
N LEU A 219 12.52 -32.38 -19.50
CA LEU A 219 13.87 -32.85 -19.15
C LEU A 219 14.02 -34.38 -19.24
N ARG A 220 12.96 -35.14 -18.90
CA ARG A 220 12.93 -36.60 -19.08
C ARG A 220 12.92 -36.99 -20.56
N ASN A 221 12.17 -36.27 -21.38
CA ASN A 221 12.08 -36.53 -22.81
C ASN A 221 13.32 -36.11 -23.60
N GLN A 222 14.14 -35.18 -23.08
CA GLN A 222 15.42 -34.79 -23.68
C GLN A 222 16.59 -35.73 -23.32
N LYS A 223 16.42 -36.60 -22.32
CA LYS A 223 17.41 -37.60 -21.90
C LYS A 223 17.24 -38.97 -22.56
N ASN A 224 16.16 -39.16 -23.32
CA ASN A 224 15.90 -40.33 -24.16
C ASN A 224 16.16 -39.99 -25.64
#